data_AF-A0A1F0VVC9-F1
#
_entry.id   AF-A0A1F0VVC9-F1
#
_cell.length_a   1.000
_cell.length_b   1.000
_cell.length_c   1.000
_cell.angle_alpha   90.00
_cell.angle_beta   90.00
_cell.angle_gamma   90.00
#
_symmetry.space_group_name_H-M   'P 1'
#
loop_
_entity.id
_entity.type
_entity.pdbx_description
1 polymer ?
#
loop_
_entity_poly.entity_id
_entity_poly.type
_entity_poly.pdbx_seq_one_letter_code
_entity_poly.pdbx_strand_id
1 'polypeptide(L)'
;MNQRVHPQLAGAAAPAASATPLGSPADSWPNRACGEVCTAVLEISGMPRSLRPAIERAMARCIRSESEFIVPGDDPLTAQWCTRWRRDPLWDVVSMNADNTITTDADNVVKGETANAGCTGIGCQQVLTGTPSELEALGRAVEMLAGEYGFRGVVKRAV
;
A
#
# COMPACT_ATOMS: atom_id res chain seq x y z
N MET A 1 -39.36 11.57 72.48
CA MET A 1 -38.94 12.98 72.68
C MET A 1 -37.51 13.10 72.17
N ASN A 2 -37.19 13.66 71.01
CA ASN A 2 -37.67 14.90 70.40
C ASN A 2 -37.54 14.84 68.87
N GLN A 3 -38.57 15.33 68.17
CA GLN A 3 -38.52 15.68 66.75
C GLN A 3 -37.87 17.05 66.56
N ARG A 4 -37.21 17.28 65.41
CA ARG A 4 -37.51 18.33 64.40
C ARG A 4 -36.32 18.49 63.44
N VAL A 5 -36.49 18.23 62.15
CA VAL A 5 -36.89 19.14 61.04
C VAL A 5 -35.68 19.45 60.15
N HIS A 6 -35.76 19.01 58.90
CA HIS A 6 -34.90 19.45 57.80
C HIS A 6 -35.14 20.93 57.47
N PRO A 7 -34.15 21.59 56.86
CA PRO A 7 -34.44 22.47 55.75
C PRO A 7 -33.73 21.99 54.48
N GLN A 8 -34.50 21.91 53.39
CA GLN A 8 -33.96 21.92 52.03
C GLN A 8 -33.36 23.30 51.74
N LEU A 9 -32.18 23.32 51.12
CA LEU A 9 -31.74 24.47 50.33
C LEU A 9 -31.38 23.98 48.93
N ALA A 10 -32.19 24.38 47.96
CA ALA A 10 -31.88 24.28 46.54
C ALA A 10 -30.77 25.29 46.20
N GLY A 11 -29.70 24.80 45.58
CA GLY A 11 -28.64 25.61 44.98
C GLY A 11 -28.26 24.96 43.65
N ALA A 12 -28.59 25.65 42.56
CA ALA A 12 -28.51 25.18 41.20
C ALA A 12 -27.07 25.07 40.65
N ALA A 13 -26.98 24.36 39.53
CA ALA A 13 -25.97 24.48 38.46
C ALA A 13 -24.59 23.82 38.70
N ALA A 14 -24.47 22.57 38.27
CA ALA A 14 -23.89 22.26 36.96
C ALA A 14 -24.12 20.76 36.66
N PRO A 15 -24.65 20.38 35.49
CA PRO A 15 -24.50 19.00 35.06
C PRO A 15 -23.00 18.77 34.91
N ALA A 16 -22.48 17.74 35.59
CA ALA A 16 -21.15 17.22 35.31
C ALA A 16 -21.09 17.04 33.80
N ALA A 17 -20.33 17.92 33.13
CA ALA A 17 -20.09 17.83 31.71
C ALA A 17 -19.55 16.42 31.52
N SER A 18 -20.37 15.60 30.87
CA SER A 18 -20.05 14.25 30.47
C SER A 18 -18.63 14.28 29.96
N ALA A 19 -17.71 13.67 30.69
CA ALA A 19 -16.40 13.39 30.16
C ALA A 19 -16.67 12.55 28.92
N THR A 20 -16.60 13.18 27.74
CA THR A 20 -16.52 12.48 26.48
C THR A 20 -15.40 11.48 26.71
N PRO A 21 -15.65 10.16 26.63
CA PRO A 21 -14.51 9.26 26.57
C PRO A 21 -13.73 9.75 25.35
N LEU A 22 -12.48 10.17 25.54
CA LEU A 22 -11.56 10.26 24.42
C LEU A 22 -11.64 8.88 23.78
N GLY A 23 -12.38 8.77 22.67
CA GLY A 23 -12.59 7.51 21.98
C GLY A 23 -11.23 6.87 21.81
N SER A 24 -11.13 5.60 22.17
CA SER A 24 -9.87 4.91 21.95
C SER A 24 -9.60 5.01 20.44
N PRO A 25 -8.36 5.24 19.98
CA PRO A 25 -8.08 5.20 18.54
C PRO A 25 -8.46 3.84 17.91
N ALA A 26 -8.70 2.82 18.75
CA ALA A 26 -9.28 1.53 18.40
C ALA A 26 -10.78 1.56 18.02
N ASP A 27 -11.57 2.53 18.50
CA ASP A 27 -13.01 2.65 18.17
C ASP A 27 -13.25 3.18 16.74
N SER A 28 -12.21 3.74 16.11
CA SER A 28 -12.19 4.16 14.69
C SER A 28 -12.01 2.99 13.72
N TRP A 29 -11.83 1.78 14.26
CA TRP A 29 -11.73 0.53 13.52
C TRP A 29 -13.13 -0.10 13.50
N PRO A 30 -13.75 -0.35 12.34
CA PRO A 30 -13.22 -0.25 10.98
C PRO A 30 -13.37 1.13 10.31
N ASN A 31 -12.34 1.57 9.56
CA ASN A 31 -12.40 2.76 8.69
C ASN A 31 -13.26 2.44 7.47
N ARG A 32 -14.59 2.51 7.66
CA ARG A 32 -15.54 2.14 6.63
C ARG A 32 -15.38 3.05 5.42
N ALA A 33 -15.31 2.43 4.24
CA ALA A 33 -15.40 3.17 2.99
C ALA A 33 -16.69 4.00 3.00
N CYS A 34 -16.56 5.32 2.92
CA CYS A 34 -17.71 6.20 2.73
C CYS A 34 -18.03 6.29 1.23
N GLY A 35 -18.46 5.19 0.61
CA GLY A 35 -18.78 5.14 -0.81
C GLY A 35 -18.80 3.73 -1.41
N GLU A 36 -19.03 3.68 -2.72
CA GLU A 36 -18.94 2.45 -3.52
C GLU A 36 -17.49 1.94 -3.53
N VAL A 37 -17.30 0.68 -3.17
CA VAL A 37 -16.00 0.00 -3.22
C VAL A 37 -15.84 -0.66 -4.58
N CYS A 38 -14.68 -0.45 -5.19
CA CYS A 38 -14.31 -1.09 -6.44
C CYS A 38 -13.09 -1.97 -6.23
N THR A 39 -12.97 -2.99 -7.09
CA THR A 39 -11.76 -3.81 -7.18
C THR A 39 -10.82 -3.24 -8.25
N ALA A 40 -9.52 -3.27 -8.00
CA ALA A 40 -8.49 -2.94 -8.96
C ALA A 40 -7.29 -3.89 -8.83
N VAL A 41 -6.43 -3.89 -9.83
CA VAL A 41 -5.18 -4.64 -9.84
C VAL A 41 -4.01 -3.65 -9.96
N LEU A 42 -3.12 -3.66 -8.97
CA LEU A 42 -1.81 -3.03 -9.04
C LEU A 42 -0.85 -3.98 -9.75
N GLU A 43 -0.27 -3.52 -10.86
CA GLU A 43 0.71 -4.25 -11.65
C GLU A 43 2.01 -3.44 -11.70
N ILE A 44 3.10 -4.05 -11.23
CA ILE A 44 4.44 -3.46 -11.24
C ILE A 44 5.39 -4.42 -11.94
N SER A 45 6.27 -3.87 -12.78
CA SER A 45 7.29 -4.61 -13.54
C SER A 45 8.58 -3.78 -13.60
N GLY A 46 9.73 -4.47 -13.47
CA GLY A 46 11.06 -3.87 -13.59
C GLY A 46 11.48 -2.93 -12.45
N MET A 47 10.76 -2.90 -11.32
CA MET A 47 11.03 -1.91 -10.27
C MET A 47 12.29 -2.27 -9.46
N PRO A 48 13.23 -1.33 -9.23
CA PRO A 48 14.32 -1.53 -8.29
C PRO A 48 13.82 -1.92 -6.90
N ARG A 49 14.47 -2.91 -6.27
CA ARG A 49 14.05 -3.43 -4.94
C ARG A 49 14.06 -2.36 -3.85
N SER A 50 14.88 -1.32 -3.98
CA SER A 50 14.94 -0.17 -3.07
C SER A 50 13.66 0.69 -3.07
N LEU A 51 12.84 0.62 -4.12
CA LEU A 51 11.60 1.40 -4.24
C LEU A 51 10.37 0.73 -3.64
N ARG A 52 10.47 -0.55 -3.23
CA ARG A 52 9.39 -1.27 -2.54
C ARG A 52 8.78 -0.45 -1.37
N PRO A 53 9.57 0.12 -0.46
CA PRO A 53 9.02 0.94 0.63
C PRO A 53 8.31 2.21 0.15
N ALA A 54 8.63 2.75 -1.02
CA ALA A 54 7.93 3.91 -1.58
C ALA A 54 6.52 3.51 -2.07
N ILE A 55 6.39 2.37 -2.75
CA ILE A 55 5.10 1.84 -3.17
C ILE A 55 4.24 1.45 -1.96
N GLU A 56 4.81 0.77 -0.96
CA GLU A 56 4.10 0.40 0.27
C GLU A 56 3.56 1.63 1.01
N ARG A 57 4.37 2.71 1.10
CA ARG A 57 3.90 3.99 1.64
C ARG A 57 2.81 4.65 0.80
N ALA A 58 2.91 4.57 -0.53
CA ALA A 58 1.87 5.08 -1.41
C ALA A 58 0.55 4.32 -1.21
N MET A 59 0.59 2.99 -1.10
CA MET A 59 -0.58 2.16 -0.80
C MET A 59 -1.19 2.54 0.55
N ALA A 60 -0.42 2.58 1.63
CA ALA A 60 -0.92 2.92 2.97
C ALA A 60 -1.51 4.34 3.06
N ARG A 61 -0.98 5.27 2.27
CA ARG A 61 -1.48 6.65 2.22
C ARG A 61 -2.77 6.77 1.41
N CYS A 62 -2.85 6.08 0.27
CA CYS A 62 -3.93 6.26 -0.70
C CYS A 62 -5.12 5.33 -0.43
N ILE A 63 -4.89 4.08 -0.03
CA ILE A 63 -5.96 3.10 0.24
C ILE A 63 -6.22 3.11 1.73
N ARG A 64 -7.18 3.94 2.18
CA ARG A 64 -7.52 4.09 3.61
C ARG A 64 -8.75 3.29 4.00
N SER A 65 -9.63 3.03 3.03
CA SER A 65 -10.77 2.12 3.18
C SER A 65 -10.31 0.71 3.56
N GLU A 66 -11.14 0.01 4.33
CA GLU A 66 -10.89 -1.39 4.64
C GLU A 66 -10.84 -2.27 3.39
N SER A 67 -10.04 -3.34 3.47
CA SER A 67 -10.05 -4.33 2.41
C SER A 67 -11.21 -5.29 2.60
N GLU A 68 -12.07 -5.39 1.59
CA GLU A 68 -13.20 -6.35 1.59
C GLU A 68 -12.77 -7.73 1.08
N PHE A 69 -11.49 -7.91 0.71
CA PHE A 69 -11.00 -9.16 0.13
C PHE A 69 -10.65 -10.19 1.22
N ILE A 70 -11.68 -10.87 1.70
CA ILE A 70 -11.55 -12.03 2.60
C ILE A 70 -12.00 -13.27 1.83
N VAL A 71 -11.09 -14.22 1.61
CA VAL A 71 -11.41 -15.54 1.07
C VAL A 71 -11.49 -16.53 2.24
N PRO A 72 -12.69 -17.01 2.63
CA PRO A 72 -12.84 -17.93 3.76
C PRO A 72 -12.08 -19.24 3.51
N GLY A 73 -11.24 -19.65 4.46
CA GLY A 73 -10.48 -20.90 4.38
C GLY A 73 -9.18 -20.83 3.56
N ASP A 74 -8.79 -19.66 3.06
CA ASP A 74 -7.48 -19.47 2.43
C ASP A 74 -6.37 -19.59 3.48
N ASP A 75 -5.27 -20.26 3.11
CA ASP A 75 -4.12 -20.42 4.01
C ASP A 75 -3.48 -19.05 4.26
N PRO A 76 -3.31 -18.60 5.51
CA PRO A 76 -2.70 -17.30 5.81
C PRO A 76 -1.29 -17.14 5.21
N LEU A 77 -0.58 -18.23 4.91
CA LEU A 77 0.73 -18.19 4.24
C LEU A 77 0.63 -17.98 2.72
N THR A 78 -0.51 -18.29 2.09
CA THR A 78 -0.81 -17.97 0.68
C THR A 78 -1.76 -16.79 0.52
N ALA A 79 -2.34 -16.31 1.63
CA ALA A 79 -3.32 -15.25 1.65
C ALA A 79 -2.78 -13.97 0.99
N GLN A 80 -3.62 -13.35 0.18
CA GLN A 80 -3.27 -12.21 -0.65
C GLN A 80 -3.21 -10.87 0.13
N TRP A 81 -3.22 -10.93 1.47
CA TRP A 81 -3.18 -9.76 2.34
C TRP A 81 -1.87 -8.97 2.26
N CYS A 82 -0.78 -9.63 1.86
CA CYS A 82 0.52 -8.98 1.66
C CYS A 82 0.87 -8.90 0.18
N THR A 83 1.49 -7.78 -0.22
CA THR A 83 2.04 -7.62 -1.57
C THR A 83 3.08 -8.71 -1.84
N ARG A 84 2.79 -9.58 -2.80
CA ARG A 84 3.70 -10.65 -3.22
C ARG A 84 4.68 -10.14 -4.26
N TRP A 85 5.81 -9.64 -3.80
CA TRP A 85 6.93 -9.24 -4.63
C TRP A 85 7.63 -10.46 -5.25
N ARG A 86 7.83 -10.44 -6.56
CA ARG A 86 8.55 -11.48 -7.31
C ARG A 86 9.67 -10.84 -8.14
N ARG A 87 10.68 -11.64 -8.47
CA ARG A 87 11.68 -11.25 -9.47
C ARG A 87 10.98 -11.11 -10.82
N ASP A 88 11.35 -10.07 -11.57
CA ASP A 88 10.87 -9.80 -12.91
C ASP A 88 12.01 -9.98 -13.92
N PRO A 89 12.17 -11.19 -14.48
CA PRO A 89 13.26 -11.50 -15.40
C PRO A 89 13.09 -10.84 -16.79
N LEU A 90 11.89 -10.33 -17.11
CA LEU A 90 11.65 -9.72 -18.42
C LEU A 90 12.36 -8.35 -18.53
N TRP A 91 12.53 -7.67 -17.39
CA TRP A 91 13.25 -6.40 -17.33
C TRP A 91 14.78 -6.55 -17.36
N ASP A 92 15.29 -7.72 -16.94
CA ASP A 92 16.72 -8.05 -17.02
C ASP A 92 17.21 -8.10 -18.48
N VAL A 93 16.42 -8.69 -19.39
CA VAL A 93 16.78 -8.83 -20.81
C VAL A 93 16.70 -7.49 -21.55
N VAL A 94 15.72 -6.65 -21.23
CA VAL A 94 15.55 -5.32 -21.85
C VAL A 94 16.69 -4.38 -21.45
N SER A 95 17.12 -4.42 -20.18
CA SER A 95 18.22 -3.58 -19.68
C SER A 95 19.58 -4.00 -20.28
N MET A 96 19.79 -5.29 -20.51
CA MET A 96 21.02 -5.82 -21.14
C MET A 96 21.09 -5.50 -22.65
N ASN A 97 19.95 -5.37 -23.33
CA ASN A 97 19.91 -5.02 -24.75
C ASN A 97 20.15 -3.52 -25.02
N ALA A 98 19.98 -2.64 -24.03
CA ALA A 98 20.26 -1.20 -24.18
C ALA A 98 21.76 -0.86 -24.12
N ASP A 99 22.57 -1.69 -23.45
CA ASP A 99 24.02 -1.49 -23.26
C ASP A 99 24.87 -2.19 -24.35
N ASN A 100 24.30 -3.15 -25.09
CA ASN A 100 25.05 -3.88 -26.11
C ASN A 100 25.08 -3.15 -27.47
N THR A 101 25.67 -1.95 -27.50
CA THR A 101 26.19 -1.39 -28.75
C THR A 101 27.53 -2.08 -29.02
N ILE A 102 27.48 -3.11 -29.85
CA ILE A 102 28.64 -3.89 -30.33
C ILE A 102 29.72 -2.92 -30.85
N THR A 103 30.81 -2.78 -30.10
CA THR A 103 32.09 -2.29 -30.62
C THR A 103 32.92 -3.52 -30.93
N THR A 104 32.98 -3.90 -32.21
CA THR A 104 33.88 -4.93 -32.71
C THR A 104 35.30 -4.36 -32.77
N ASP A 105 36.00 -4.34 -31.64
CA ASP A 105 37.45 -4.29 -31.64
C ASP A 105 37.96 -5.70 -31.32
N ALA A 106 38.55 -6.32 -32.34
CA ALA A 106 39.25 -7.58 -32.21
C ALA A 106 40.46 -7.38 -31.27
N ASP A 107 40.70 -8.37 -30.40
CA ASP A 107 41.85 -8.51 -29.51
C ASP A 107 41.67 -8.05 -28.05
N ASN A 108 40.85 -8.77 -27.26
CA ASN A 108 41.37 -9.35 -26.01
C ASN A 108 40.46 -10.39 -25.34
N VAL A 109 41.11 -11.35 -24.68
CA VAL A 109 40.54 -12.52 -23.99
C VAL A 109 39.69 -12.12 -22.79
N VAL A 110 38.41 -12.53 -22.79
CA VAL A 110 37.48 -12.37 -21.67
C VAL A 110 37.83 -13.36 -20.56
N LYS A 111 38.51 -12.87 -19.51
CA LYS A 111 38.52 -13.52 -18.20
C LYS A 111 38.47 -12.46 -17.11
N GLY A 112 37.28 -12.22 -16.60
CA GLY A 112 37.04 -11.38 -15.43
C GLY A 112 35.56 -11.48 -15.08
N GLU A 113 35.27 -12.21 -14.01
CA GLU A 113 33.95 -12.41 -13.42
C GLU A 113 33.23 -11.08 -13.19
N THR A 114 32.41 -10.64 -14.13
CA THR A 114 31.32 -9.73 -13.80
C THR A 114 30.28 -10.56 -13.09
N ALA A 115 30.39 -10.62 -11.76
CA ALA A 115 29.24 -10.77 -10.89
C ALA A 115 28.31 -9.55 -11.06
N ASN A 116 27.85 -9.30 -12.30
CA ASN A 116 26.59 -8.63 -12.54
C ASN A 116 25.55 -9.67 -12.13
N ALA A 117 25.40 -9.83 -10.81
CA ALA A 117 24.14 -10.26 -10.24
C ALA A 117 23.16 -9.20 -10.70
N GLY A 118 22.62 -9.40 -11.90
CA GLY A 118 21.79 -8.45 -12.61
C GLY A 118 20.81 -7.88 -11.60
N CYS A 119 20.67 -6.57 -11.59
CA CYS A 119 19.68 -5.88 -10.80
C CYS A 119 18.29 -6.28 -11.33
N THR A 120 17.87 -7.52 -11.06
CA THR A 120 16.57 -8.03 -11.42
C THR A 120 15.56 -7.17 -10.73
N GLY A 121 14.90 -6.35 -11.54
CA GLY A 121 13.72 -5.62 -11.13
C GLY A 121 12.75 -6.58 -10.45
N ILE A 122 12.01 -6.07 -9.48
CA ILE A 122 10.92 -6.80 -8.87
C ILE A 122 9.60 -6.31 -9.47
N GLY A 123 8.64 -7.22 -9.51
CA GLY A 123 7.28 -6.95 -9.91
C GLY A 123 6.29 -7.50 -8.92
N CYS A 124 5.03 -7.09 -9.09
CA CYS A 124 3.92 -7.66 -8.36
C CYS A 124 2.64 -7.55 -9.19
N GLN A 125 1.70 -8.42 -8.87
CA GLN A 125 0.31 -8.31 -9.30
C GLN A 125 -0.54 -8.50 -8.04
N GLN A 126 -1.21 -7.43 -7.61
CA GLN A 126 -1.97 -7.43 -6.37
C GLN A 126 -3.37 -6.91 -6.62
N VAL A 127 -4.36 -7.63 -6.11
CA VAL A 127 -5.75 -7.16 -6.06
C VAL A 127 -5.89 -6.18 -4.89
N LEU A 128 -6.52 -5.04 -5.16
CA LEU A 128 -6.81 -3.98 -4.21
C LEU A 128 -8.31 -3.71 -4.23
N THR A 129 -8.83 -3.34 -3.07
CA THR A 129 -10.21 -2.84 -2.90
C THR A 129 -10.15 -1.45 -2.30
N GLY A 130 -10.95 -0.53 -2.83
CA GLY A 130 -11.03 0.83 -2.32
C GLY A 130 -12.03 1.66 -3.12
N THR A 131 -12.25 2.90 -2.68
CA THR A 131 -13.10 3.83 -3.44
C THR A 131 -12.42 4.24 -4.75
N PRO A 132 -13.17 4.67 -5.79
CA PRO A 132 -12.58 5.13 -7.05
C PRO A 132 -11.51 6.21 -6.86
N SER A 133 -11.75 7.18 -5.98
CA SER A 133 -10.80 8.28 -5.72
C SER A 133 -9.51 7.81 -5.06
N GLU A 134 -9.56 6.81 -4.18
CA GLU A 134 -8.37 6.21 -3.56
C GLU A 134 -7.53 5.45 -4.58
N LEU A 135 -8.18 4.67 -5.44
CA LEU A 135 -7.52 3.91 -6.51
C LEU A 135 -6.88 4.85 -7.54
N GLU A 136 -7.54 5.95 -7.92
CA GLU A 136 -6.99 7.00 -8.78
C GLU A 136 -5.82 7.74 -8.13
N ALA A 137 -5.91 8.03 -6.82
CA ALA A 137 -4.82 8.65 -6.09
C ALA A 137 -3.58 7.74 -6.03
N LEU A 138 -3.78 6.43 -5.81
CA LEU A 138 -2.69 5.46 -5.87
C LEU A 138 -2.13 5.35 -7.29
N GLY A 139 -2.99 5.28 -8.31
CA GLY A 139 -2.58 5.23 -9.71
C GLY A 139 -1.64 6.37 -10.09
N ARG A 140 -2.01 7.61 -9.76
CA ARG A 140 -1.16 8.80 -9.98
C ARG A 140 0.17 8.72 -9.23
N ALA A 141 0.16 8.27 -7.98
CA ALA A 141 1.38 8.14 -7.18
C ALA A 141 2.34 7.08 -7.77
N VAL A 142 1.80 5.94 -8.22
CA VAL A 142 2.58 4.87 -8.86
C VAL A 142 3.12 5.32 -10.21
N GLU A 143 2.32 6.03 -11.01
CA GLU A 143 2.74 6.55 -12.32
C GLU A 143 3.88 7.57 -12.19
N MET A 144 3.81 8.48 -11.20
CA MET A 144 4.92 9.40 -10.91
C MET A 144 6.21 8.65 -10.54
N LEU A 145 6.13 7.68 -9.64
CA LEU A 145 7.29 6.87 -9.25
C LEU A 145 7.84 6.07 -10.45
N ALA A 146 6.95 5.49 -11.26
CA ALA A 146 7.31 4.76 -12.46
C ALA A 146 8.05 5.64 -13.47
N GLY A 147 7.55 6.86 -13.71
CA GLY A 147 8.18 7.84 -14.59
C GLY A 147 9.52 8.35 -14.08
N GLU A 148 9.66 8.60 -12.77
CA GLU A 148 10.89 9.10 -12.16
C GLU A 148 12.02 8.06 -12.17
N TYR A 149 11.69 6.79 -11.89
CA TYR A 149 12.68 5.72 -11.71
C TYR A 149 12.74 4.71 -12.87
N GLY A 150 11.98 4.94 -13.94
CA GLY A 150 12.06 4.16 -15.17
C GLY A 150 11.58 2.72 -15.06
N PHE A 151 10.56 2.45 -14.23
CA PHE A 151 9.90 1.14 -14.16
C PHE A 151 8.45 1.22 -14.65
N ARG A 152 7.77 0.08 -14.83
CA ARG A 152 6.34 0.06 -15.18
C ARG A 152 5.48 -0.12 -13.93
N GLY A 153 4.54 0.78 -13.69
CA GLY A 153 3.56 0.64 -12.62
C GLY A 153 2.19 1.17 -13.06
N VAL A 154 1.15 0.36 -12.91
CA VAL A 154 -0.23 0.74 -13.30
C VAL A 154 -1.24 0.18 -12.29
N VAL A 155 -2.34 0.91 -12.10
CA VAL A 155 -3.50 0.46 -11.32
C VAL A 155 -4.69 0.36 -12.28
N LYS A 156 -5.21 -0.84 -12.50
CA LYS A 156 -6.32 -1.11 -13.43
C LYS A 156 -7.57 -1.49 -12.64
N ARG A 157 -8.66 -0.74 -12.78
CA ARG A 157 -9.95 -1.13 -12.19
C ARG A 157 -10.46 -2.42 -12.86
N ALA A 158 -11.01 -3.33 -12.06
CA ALA A 158 -11.79 -4.45 -12.57
C ALA A 158 -13.15 -3.90 -13.03
N VAL A 159 -13.55 -4.27 -14.25
CA VAL A 159 -14.83 -3.90 -14.88
C VAL A 159 -15.86 -4.98 -14.67
#